data_AF-X1SRZ3-F1
#
_entry.id   AF-X1SRZ3-F1
#
_cell.length_a   1.000
_cell.length_b   1.000
_cell.length_c   1.000
_cell.angle_alpha   90.00
_cell.angle_beta   90.00
_cell.angle_gamma   90.00
#
_symmetry.space_group_name_H-M   'P 1'
#
loop_
_entity.id
_entity.type
_entity.pdbx_description
1 polymer ?
#
loop_
_entity_poly.entity_id
_entity_poly.type
_entity_poly.pdbx_seq_one_letter_code
_entity_poly.pdbx_strand_id
1 'polypeptide(L)'
;GKLDVADIPPEIAQRRQLAPGAQTSAGLAGISGFPQGGGPTLNEIEKQAITDTLAKTKGNREKAAKILGIGERTLYRKIKEYNL
;
A
#
# COMPACT_ATOMS: atom_id res chain seq x y z
N GLY A 1 33.18 0.32 -8.85
CA GLY A 1 33.53 1.62 -8.25
C GLY A 1 32.83 1.71 -6.92
N LYS A 2 33.55 2.08 -5.86
CA LYS A 2 32.99 2.27 -4.52
C LYS A 2 32.47 3.70 -4.45
N LEU A 3 31.20 3.87 -4.12
CA LEU A 3 30.60 5.16 -3.78
C LEU A 3 30.97 5.45 -2.32
N ASP A 4 31.68 6.56 -2.07
CA ASP A 4 32.10 6.99 -0.74
C ASP A 4 31.19 8.10 -0.20
N VAL A 5 31.16 8.27 1.11
CA VAL A 5 30.32 9.24 1.85
C VAL A 5 30.47 10.70 1.42
N ALA A 6 31.49 11.03 0.62
CA ALA A 6 31.72 12.36 0.07
C ALA A 6 30.85 12.69 -1.16
N ASP A 7 30.26 11.68 -1.82
CA ASP A 7 29.40 11.86 -2.99
C ASP A 7 27.94 12.18 -2.61
N ILE A 8 27.65 12.22 -1.31
CA ILE A 8 26.31 12.48 -0.81
C ILE A 8 26.08 14.00 -0.81
N PRO A 9 25.09 14.51 -1.59
CA PRO A 9 24.80 15.93 -1.61
C PRO A 9 24.46 16.46 -0.21
N PRO A 10 24.81 17.72 0.09
CA PRO A 10 24.69 18.31 1.44
C PRO A 10 23.25 18.25 1.98
N GLU A 11 22.26 18.07 1.11
CA GLU A 11 20.84 17.93 1.44
C GLU A 11 20.52 16.69 2.30
N ILE A 12 21.33 15.61 2.23
CA ILE A 12 21.09 14.37 2.99
C ILE A 12 21.84 14.36 4.33
N ALA A 13 22.97 15.07 4.44
CA ALA A 13 23.76 15.16 5.67
C ALA A 13 23.00 15.81 6.83
N GLN A 14 21.97 16.61 6.51
CA GLN A 14 21.22 17.42 7.46
C GLN A 14 19.90 16.78 7.93
N ARG A 15 19.83 15.45 8.04
CA ARG A 15 18.69 14.72 8.63
C ARG A 15 18.99 13.99 9.93
N ARG A 16 20.07 14.37 10.63
CA ARG A 16 20.36 13.86 11.98
C ARG A 16 20.26 14.97 13.01
N GLN A 17 19.05 15.46 13.23
CA GLN A 17 18.63 16.15 14.44
C GLN A 17 17.10 16.23 14.43
N LEU A 18 16.45 15.18 14.95
CA LEU A 18 15.06 15.26 15.36
C LEU A 18 15.06 15.23 16.89
N ALA A 19 14.96 16.42 17.49
CA ALA A 19 14.50 16.56 18.86
C ALA A 19 13.05 16.04 18.94
N PRO A 20 12.64 15.36 20.03
CA PRO A 20 11.25 14.98 20.20
C PRO A 20 10.45 16.22 20.61
N GLY A 21 9.66 16.74 19.67
CA GLY A 21 8.58 17.67 19.96
C GLY A 21 8.65 18.97 19.19
N ALA A 22 7.55 19.25 18.47
CA ALA A 22 7.11 20.56 17.96
C ALA A 22 7.94 21.10 16.77
N GLN A 23 7.45 21.40 15.56
CA GLN A 23 6.16 21.58 14.86
C GLN A 23 6.54 21.40 13.36
N THR A 24 5.71 21.01 12.38
CA THR A 24 4.60 21.78 11.80
C THR A 24 3.79 20.88 10.88
N SER A 25 2.60 20.47 11.33
CA SER A 25 1.64 19.67 10.57
C SER A 25 0.55 20.54 9.95
N ALA A 26 0.91 21.54 9.14
CA ALA A 26 -0.06 22.48 8.55
C ALA A 26 -0.23 22.36 7.02
N GLY A 27 0.65 21.61 6.32
CA GLY A 27 0.62 21.53 4.84
C GLY A 27 0.13 20.20 4.25
N LEU A 28 -0.05 19.17 5.08
CA LEU A 28 -0.44 17.81 4.63
C LEU A 28 -1.79 17.35 5.19
N ALA A 29 -2.52 18.21 5.90
CA ALA A 29 -3.80 17.86 6.55
C ALA A 29 -4.93 17.47 5.57
N GLY A 30 -4.73 17.65 4.25
CA GLY A 30 -5.64 17.20 3.19
C GLY A 30 -5.37 15.78 2.67
N ILE A 31 -4.22 15.17 2.98
CA ILE A 31 -3.96 13.74 2.68
C ILE A 31 -4.29 12.88 3.91
N SER A 32 -5.44 13.13 4.53
CA SER A 32 -5.96 12.45 5.71
C SER A 32 -6.33 10.97 5.48
N GLY A 33 -5.87 10.37 4.38
CA GLY A 33 -6.13 8.97 4.04
C GLY A 33 -5.05 7.99 4.48
N PHE A 34 -3.87 8.45 4.93
CA PHE A 34 -2.82 7.55 5.40
C PHE A 34 -2.89 7.44 6.93
N PRO A 35 -3.34 6.30 7.50
CA PRO A 35 -3.43 6.15 8.94
C PRO A 35 -2.03 6.27 9.55
N GLN A 36 -1.92 7.11 10.58
CA GLN A 36 -0.71 7.38 11.39
C GLN A 36 -0.30 6.18 12.27
N GLY A 37 -0.56 4.95 11.81
CA GLY A 37 -0.35 3.70 12.52
C GLY A 37 -0.32 2.52 11.57
N GLY A 38 0.59 2.55 10.59
CA GLY A 38 0.74 1.49 9.59
C GLY A 38 -0.42 1.46 8.59
N GLY A 39 -0.11 1.55 7.30
CA GLY A 39 -1.11 1.36 6.25
C GLY A 39 -1.77 -0.03 6.34
N PRO A 40 -2.90 -0.25 5.64
CA PRO A 40 -3.51 -1.56 5.56
C PRO A 40 -2.46 -2.58 5.11
N THR A 41 -2.51 -3.76 5.71
CA THR A 41 -1.64 -4.87 5.34
C THR A 41 -1.88 -5.24 3.87
N LEU A 42 -0.88 -5.84 3.24
CA LEU A 42 -1.05 -6.35 1.87
C LEU A 42 -2.26 -7.29 1.76
N ASN A 43 -2.54 -8.04 2.83
CA ASN A 43 -3.66 -8.97 2.89
C ASN A 43 -5.01 -8.24 2.86
N GLU A 44 -5.12 -7.12 3.58
CA GLU A 44 -6.33 -6.28 3.57
C GLU A 44 -6.54 -5.58 2.24
N ILE A 45 -5.45 -5.07 1.63
CA ILE A 45 -5.49 -4.47 0.29
C ILE A 45 -5.94 -5.51 -0.74
N GLU A 46 -5.38 -6.72 -0.69
CA GLU A 46 -5.76 -7.82 -1.59
C GLU A 46 -7.22 -8.22 -1.40
N LYS A 47 -7.68 -8.36 -0.14
CA LYS A 47 -9.07 -8.67 0.16
C LYS A 47 -10.03 -7.62 -0.42
N GLN A 48 -9.74 -6.33 -0.18
CA GLN A 48 -10.56 -5.24 -0.73
C GLN A 48 -10.59 -5.26 -2.25
N ALA A 49 -9.44 -5.42 -2.90
CA ALA A 49 -9.37 -5.48 -4.36
C ALA A 49 -10.20 -6.65 -4.94
N ILE A 50 -10.16 -7.82 -4.29
CA ILE A 50 -10.95 -8.98 -4.69
C ILE A 50 -12.45 -8.70 -4.52
N THR A 51 -12.87 -8.19 -3.36
CA THR A 51 -14.28 -7.87 -3.09
C THR A 51 -14.82 -6.85 -4.08
N ASP A 52 -14.11 -5.75 -4.29
CA ASP A 52 -14.53 -4.67 -5.21
C ASP A 52 -14.64 -5.19 -6.64
N THR A 53 -13.69 -6.02 -7.06
CA THR A 53 -13.71 -6.56 -8.42
C THR A 53 -14.85 -7.55 -8.61
N LEU A 54 -15.11 -8.43 -7.63
CA LEU A 54 -16.25 -9.34 -7.67
C LEU A 54 -17.59 -8.58 -7.72
N ALA A 55 -17.72 -7.49 -6.96
CA ALA A 55 -18.89 -6.63 -7.01
C ALA A 55 -19.06 -5.99 -8.41
N LYS A 56 -17.97 -5.45 -8.98
CA LYS A 56 -17.96 -4.86 -10.33
C LYS A 56 -18.30 -5.88 -11.43
N THR A 57 -17.88 -7.13 -11.28
CA THR A 57 -18.17 -8.20 -12.25
C THR A 57 -19.45 -8.99 -11.95
N LYS A 58 -20.23 -8.58 -10.95
CA LYS A 58 -21.45 -9.27 -10.50
C LYS A 58 -21.20 -10.75 -10.16
N GLY A 59 -20.09 -11.03 -9.50
CA GLY A 59 -19.70 -12.39 -9.09
C GLY A 59 -19.09 -13.26 -10.21
N ASN A 60 -18.86 -12.71 -11.41
CA ASN A 60 -18.16 -13.46 -12.44
C ASN A 60 -16.66 -13.58 -12.10
N ARG A 61 -16.29 -14.77 -11.61
CA ARG A 61 -14.94 -15.12 -11.14
C ARG A 61 -13.89 -15.07 -12.25
N GLU A 62 -14.22 -15.53 -13.46
CA GLU A 62 -13.29 -15.50 -14.59
C GLU A 62 -12.94 -14.07 -14.99
N LYS A 63 -13.95 -13.20 -15.10
CA LYS A 63 -13.75 -11.77 -15.39
C LYS A 63 -13.01 -11.06 -14.27
N ALA A 64 -13.32 -11.37 -13.02
CA ALA A 64 -12.62 -10.77 -11.87
C ALA A 64 -11.14 -11.17 -11.84
N ALA A 65 -10.84 -12.44 -12.08
CA ALA A 65 -9.46 -12.94 -12.16
C ALA A 65 -8.67 -12.25 -13.28
N LYS A 66 -9.30 -12.07 -14.46
CA LYS A 66 -8.71 -11.32 -15.58
C LYS A 66 -8.42 -9.85 -15.23
N ILE A 67 -9.35 -9.16 -14.57
CA ILE A 67 -9.17 -7.76 -14.15
C ILE A 67 -8.05 -7.62 -13.11
N LEU A 68 -7.98 -8.56 -12.17
CA LEU A 68 -6.95 -8.58 -11.12
C LEU A 68 -5.59 -9.09 -11.61
N GLY A 69 -5.51 -9.64 -12.82
CA GLY A 69 -4.27 -10.21 -13.37
C GLY A 69 -3.81 -11.50 -12.68
N ILE A 70 -4.72 -12.24 -12.06
CA ILE A 70 -4.42 -13.49 -11.35
C ILE A 70 -5.12 -14.69 -12.01
N GLY A 71 -4.61 -15.89 -11.76
CA GLY A 71 -5.28 -17.12 -12.20
C GLY A 71 -6.57 -17.39 -11.42
N GLU A 72 -7.57 -18.00 -12.06
CA GLU A 72 -8.86 -18.33 -11.44
C GLU A 72 -8.70 -19.21 -10.18
N ARG A 73 -7.78 -20.18 -10.21
CA ARG A 73 -7.46 -21.02 -9.04
C ARG A 73 -6.92 -20.20 -7.86
N THR A 74 -6.14 -19.15 -8.13
CA THR A 74 -5.63 -18.24 -7.09
C THR A 74 -6.77 -17.41 -6.52
N LEU A 75 -7.62 -16.84 -7.37
CA LEU A 75 -8.79 -16.09 -6.95
C LEU A 75 -9.71 -16.97 -6.08
N TYR A 76 -10.01 -18.20 -6.50
CA TYR A 76 -10.83 -19.13 -5.74
C TYR A 76 -10.25 -19.45 -4.36
N ARG A 77 -8.95 -19.70 -4.28
CA ARG A 77 -8.27 -19.95 -2.99
C ARG A 77 -8.40 -18.74 -2.07
N LYS A 78 -8.20 -17.53 -2.59
CA LYS A 78 -8.29 -16.28 -1.84
C LYS A 78 -9.72 -15.99 -1.35
N ILE A 79 -10.73 -16.21 -2.19
CA ILE A 79 -12.15 -16.11 -1.79
C ILE A 79 -12.43 -17.04 -0.61
N LYS A 80 -11.95 -18.29 -0.67
CA LYS A 80 -12.11 -19.26 0.41
C LYS A 80 -11.36 -18.85 1.69
N GLU A 81 -10.13 -18.35 1.55
CA GLU A 81 -9.30 -17.87 2.67
C GLU A 81 -9.93 -16.67 3.39
N TYR A 82 -10.54 -15.76 2.63
CA TYR A 82 -11.17 -14.56 3.16
C TYR A 82 -12.65 -14.71 3.53
N ASN A 83 -13.23 -15.89 3.28
CA ASN A 83 -14.65 -16.18 3.47
C ASN A 83 -15.56 -15.14 2.78
N LEU A 84 -15.26 -14.86 1.52
CA LEU A 84 -16.03 -13.97 0.63
C LEU A 84 -17.11 -14.71 -0.16
#